data_AF-A0A1H7WEL5-F1
#
_entry.id   AF-A0A1H7WEL5-F1
#
_cell.length_a   1.000
_cell.length_b   1.000
_cell.length_c   1.000
_cell.angle_alpha   90.00
_cell.angle_beta   90.00
_cell.angle_gamma   90.00
#
_symmetry.space_group_name_H-M   'P 1'
#
loop_
_entity.id
_entity.type
_entity.pdbx_description
1 polymer ?
#
loop_
_entity_poly.entity_id
_entity_poly.type
_entity_poly.pdbx_seq_one_letter_code
_entity_poly.pdbx_strand_id
1 'polypeptide(L)'
;MSDARTHHVVVEVDRDRFHSKLRKIEAWLSEWEIDAEVGSVLGSSGLLRVRFSDERAAYAFRRCFAGRSVPADDIAAAQSADAADEALYERLAREYPD
;
A
#
# COMPACT_ATOMS: atom_id res chain seq x y z
N MET A 1 7.70 -3.74 -17.49
CA MET A 1 6.88 -2.52 -17.64
C MET A 1 6.24 -2.27 -16.28
N SER A 2 6.87 -1.46 -15.43
CA SER A 2 6.27 -1.09 -14.14
C SER A 2 5.22 -0.05 -14.44
N ASP A 3 3.97 -0.47 -14.57
CA ASP A 3 2.86 0.48 -14.46
C ASP A 3 2.95 1.03 -13.04
N ALA A 4 3.41 2.27 -12.90
CA ALA A 4 3.60 2.88 -11.61
C ALA A 4 2.20 3.06 -11.01
N ARG A 5 1.78 2.14 -10.14
CA ARG A 5 0.55 2.26 -9.36
C ARG A 5 0.72 3.45 -8.41
N THR A 6 0.48 4.66 -8.91
CA THR A 6 0.71 5.96 -8.26
C THR A 6 -0.45 6.35 -7.35
N HIS A 7 -1.63 5.77 -7.54
CA HIS A 7 -2.81 6.10 -6.75
C HIS A 7 -2.94 5.13 -5.57
N HIS A 8 -2.63 5.61 -4.37
CA HIS A 8 -2.66 4.79 -3.16
C HIS A 8 -3.82 5.21 -2.27
N VAL A 9 -4.55 4.23 -1.76
CA VAL A 9 -5.64 4.43 -0.80
C VAL A 9 -5.36 3.58 0.43
N VAL A 10 -5.39 4.19 1.62
CA VAL A 10 -5.24 3.51 2.90
C VAL A 10 -6.59 3.38 3.58
N VAL A 11 -6.87 2.19 4.10
CA VAL A 11 -8.07 1.87 4.87
C VAL A 11 -7.63 1.42 6.24
N GLU A 12 -8.14 2.09 7.27
CA GLU A 12 -7.99 1.65 8.65
C GLU A 12 -8.88 0.44 8.91
N VAL A 13 -8.32 -0.56 9.58
CA VAL A 13 -9.06 -1.74 9.98
C VAL A 13 -8.66 -2.18 11.38
N ASP A 14 -9.67 -2.51 12.17
CA ASP A 14 -9.45 -3.21 13.43
C ASP A 14 -8.77 -4.54 13.16
N ARG A 15 -7.82 -4.92 14.02
CA ARG A 15 -7.06 -6.18 13.88
C ARG A 15 -7.98 -7.39 13.80
N ASP A 16 -9.02 -7.43 14.62
CA ASP A 16 -9.99 -8.54 14.66
C ASP A 16 -10.84 -8.63 13.39
N ARG A 17 -10.95 -7.52 12.64
CA ARG A 17 -11.71 -7.43 11.39
C ARG A 17 -10.84 -7.44 10.15
N PHE A 18 -9.51 -7.56 10.31
CA PHE A 18 -8.56 -7.46 9.21
C PHE A 18 -8.88 -8.41 8.06
N HIS A 19 -9.01 -9.71 8.35
CA HIS A 19 -9.27 -10.72 7.33
C HIS A 19 -10.63 -10.55 6.66
N SER A 20 -11.67 -10.20 7.42
CA SER A 20 -13.01 -10.01 6.85
C SER A 20 -13.07 -8.75 5.97
N LYS A 21 -12.36 -7.69 6.34
CA LYS A 21 -12.24 -6.48 5.51
C LYS A 21 -11.40 -6.74 4.26
N LEU A 22 -10.28 -7.46 4.38
CA LEU A 22 -9.45 -7.86 3.24
C LEU A 22 -10.26 -8.64 2.21
N ARG A 23 -11.03 -9.65 2.65
CA ARG A 23 -11.91 -10.42 1.75
C ARG A 23 -12.95 -9.56 1.04
N LYS A 24 -13.53 -8.56 1.72
CA LYS A 24 -14.47 -7.63 1.09
C LYS A 24 -13.81 -6.74 0.04
N ILE A 25 -12.57 -6.31 0.29
CA ILE A 25 -11.78 -5.53 -0.67
C ILE A 25 -11.44 -6.38 -1.89
N GLU A 26 -10.93 -7.61 -1.68
CA GLU A 26 -10.62 -8.56 -2.76
C GLU A 26 -11.86 -8.87 -3.62
N ALA A 27 -13.00 -9.11 -2.98
CA ALA A 27 -14.26 -9.38 -3.68
C ALA A 27 -14.70 -8.19 -4.53
N TRP A 28 -14.63 -6.96 -3.99
CA TRP A 28 -14.96 -5.76 -4.76
C TRP A 28 -14.01 -5.56 -5.93
N LEU A 29 -12.69 -5.72 -5.73
CA LEU A 29 -11.72 -5.62 -6.84
C LEU A 29 -12.00 -6.64 -7.94
N SER A 30 -12.34 -7.87 -7.55
CA SER A 30 -12.69 -8.94 -8.50
C SER A 30 -14.01 -8.69 -9.22
N GLU A 31 -15.04 -8.17 -8.53
CA GLU A 31 -16.35 -7.90 -9.10
C GLU A 31 -16.29 -6.84 -10.21
N TRP A 32 -15.42 -5.84 -10.03
CA TRP A 32 -15.21 -4.75 -10.99
C TRP A 32 -14.04 -4.97 -11.94
N GLU A 33 -13.38 -6.14 -11.87
CA GLU A 33 -12.20 -6.51 -12.68
C GLU A 33 -11.08 -5.45 -12.62
N ILE A 34 -10.86 -4.85 -11.45
CA ILE A 34 -9.88 -3.78 -11.25
C ILE A 34 -8.50 -4.39 -10.94
N ASP A 35 -7.50 -4.09 -11.76
CA ASP A 35 -6.10 -4.38 -11.42
C ASP A 35 -5.63 -3.42 -10.31
N ALA A 36 -5.42 -3.98 -9.12
CA ALA A 36 -4.90 -3.27 -7.97
C ALA A 36 -4.02 -4.18 -7.13
N GLU A 37 -3.08 -3.56 -6.42
CA GLU A 37 -2.25 -4.27 -5.46
C GLU A 37 -2.70 -4.00 -4.04
N VAL A 38 -2.91 -5.07 -3.27
CA VAL A 38 -3.24 -4.96 -1.85
C VAL A 38 -2.00 -5.29 -1.02
N GLY A 39 -1.51 -4.30 -0.29
CA GLY A 39 -0.50 -4.45 0.75
C GLY A 39 -1.10 -4.23 2.13
N SER A 40 -0.44 -4.76 3.15
CA SER A 40 -0.85 -4.56 4.54
C SER A 40 0.33 -4.15 5.41
N VAL A 41 0.10 -3.21 6.31
CA VAL A 41 1.03 -2.90 7.39
C VAL A 41 0.37 -3.36 8.68
N LEU A 42 0.91 -4.42 9.27
CA LEU A 42 0.48 -4.96 10.55
C LEU A 42 1.26 -4.24 11.66
N GLY A 43 0.73 -3.13 12.15
CA GLY A 43 1.17 -2.44 13.37
C GLY A 43 0.23 -2.67 14.55
N SER A 44 0.21 -1.77 15.53
CA SER A 44 -0.75 -1.76 16.65
C SER A 44 -2.21 -1.54 16.19
N SER A 45 -2.41 -0.95 15.00
CA SER A 45 -3.66 -0.90 14.24
C SER A 45 -3.44 -1.51 12.85
N GLY A 46 -4.42 -2.23 12.30
CA GLY A 46 -4.31 -2.79 10.95
C GLY A 46 -4.50 -1.71 9.90
N LEU A 47 -3.52 -1.52 9.02
CA LEU A 47 -3.67 -0.67 7.84
C LEU A 47 -3.63 -1.53 6.58
N LEU A 48 -4.63 -1.36 5.72
CA LEU A 48 -4.65 -1.93 4.38
C LEU A 48 -4.35 -0.82 3.37
N ARG A 49 -3.30 -1.00 2.57
CA ARG A 49 -2.94 -0.09 1.48
C ARG A 49 -3.29 -0.74 0.16
N VAL A 50 -4.14 -0.09 -0.62
CA VAL A 50 -4.50 -0.54 -1.97
C VAL A 50 -3.92 0.43 -2.99
N ARG A 51 -3.21 -0.09 -3.99
CA ARG A 51 -2.51 0.68 -5.02
C ARG A 51 -3.17 0.44 -6.38
N PHE A 52 -3.54 1.51 -7.05
CA PHE A 52 -4.23 1.50 -8.34
C PHE A 52 -3.37 2.16 -9.41
N SER A 53 -3.49 1.68 -10.65
CA SER A 53 -3.00 2.35 -11.85
C SER A 53 -3.96 3.44 -12.35
N ASP A 54 -5.26 3.30 -12.11
CA ASP A 54 -6.30 4.26 -12.51
C ASP A 54 -6.81 5.11 -11.33
N GLU A 55 -6.78 6.43 -11.50
CA GLU A 55 -7.32 7.40 -10.55
C GLU A 55 -8.82 7.21 -10.29
N ARG A 56 -9.60 6.83 -11.32
CA ARG A 56 -11.05 6.66 -11.18
C ARG A 56 -11.39 5.46 -10.31
N ALA A 57 -10.66 4.36 -10.48
CA ALA A 57 -10.78 3.18 -9.63
C ALA A 57 -10.42 3.52 -8.17
N ALA A 58 -9.33 4.27 -7.94
CA ALA A 58 -8.95 4.73 -6.61
C ALA A 58 -10.02 5.64 -5.97
N TYR A 59 -10.61 6.54 -6.75
CA TYR A 59 -11.69 7.42 -6.28
C TYR A 59 -12.95 6.64 -5.90
N ALA A 60 -13.37 5.68 -6.73
CA ALA A 60 -14.52 4.81 -6.45
C ALA A 60 -14.28 3.97 -5.19
N PHE A 61 -13.10 3.34 -5.09
CA PHE A 61 -12.71 2.56 -3.92
C PHE A 61 -12.74 3.39 -2.63
N ARG A 62 -12.19 4.62 -2.68
CA ARG A 62 -12.20 5.55 -1.55
C ARG A 62 -13.61 5.81 -1.04
N ARG A 63 -14.56 6.00 -1.94
CA ARG A 63 -15.98 6.22 -1.61
C ARG A 63 -16.64 4.97 -1.01
N CYS A 64 -16.33 3.77 -1.51
CA CYS A 64 -16.92 2.52 -1.03
C CYS A 64 -16.39 2.09 0.35
N PHE A 65 -15.11 2.31 0.63
CA PHE A 65 -14.46 1.76 1.83
C PHE A 65 -14.08 2.81 2.88
N ALA A 66 -14.44 4.07 2.66
CA ALA A 66 -14.05 5.22 3.49
C ALA A 66 -12.52 5.34 3.64
N GLY A 67 -11.79 5.04 2.57
CA GLY A 67 -10.33 5.12 2.55
C GLY A 67 -9.82 6.57 2.51
N ARG A 68 -8.53 6.75 2.79
CA ARG A 68 -7.81 8.02 2.65
C ARG A 68 -6.81 7.91 1.50
N SER A 69 -6.79 8.90 0.60
CA SER A 69 -5.77 8.98 -0.46
C SER A 69 -4.42 9.31 0.17
N VAL A 70 -3.36 8.62 -0.25
CA VAL A 70 -2.00 8.96 0.15
C VAL A 70 -1.44 9.96 -0.86
N PRO A 71 -0.96 11.13 -0.42
CA PRO A 71 -0.29 12.10 -1.29
C PRO A 71 0.94 11.49 -1.97
N ALA A 72 1.19 11.88 -3.22
CA ALA A 72 2.36 11.42 -3.97
C ALA A 72 3.69 11.80 -3.29
N ASP A 73 3.71 12.98 -2.65
CA ASP A 73 4.89 13.47 -1.92
C ASP A 73 5.24 12.57 -0.72
N ASP A 74 4.23 12.08 0.01
CA ASP A 74 4.44 11.14 1.13
C ASP A 74 4.98 9.79 0.63
N ILE A 75 4.52 9.35 -0.55
CA ILE A 75 5.04 8.12 -1.19
C ILE A 75 6.50 8.31 -1.58
N ALA A 76 6.85 9.44 -2.21
CA ALA A 76 8.21 9.74 -2.62
C ALA A 76 9.15 9.86 -1.42
N ALA A 77 8.70 10.51 -0.34
CA ALA A 77 9.46 10.62 0.91
C ALA A 77 9.71 9.23 1.54
N ALA A 78 8.71 8.37 1.59
CA ALA A 78 8.86 7.00 2.11
C ALA A 78 9.82 6.17 1.25
N GLN A 79 9.71 6.24 -0.08
CA GLN A 79 10.63 5.56 -1.00
C GLN A 79 12.07 6.04 -0.83
N SER A 80 12.27 7.34 -0.62
CA SER A 80 13.59 7.91 -0.36
C SER A 80 14.18 7.43 0.97
N ALA A 81 13.35 7.23 1.99
CA ALA A 81 13.78 6.68 3.27
C ALA A 81 14.17 5.20 3.14
N ASP A 82 13.35 4.39 2.47
CA ASP A 82 13.63 2.96 2.23
C ASP A 82 14.97 2.78 1.47
N ALA A 83 15.21 3.60 0.44
CA ALA A 83 16.46 3.57 -0.32
C ALA A 83 17.69 3.97 0.53
N ALA A 84 17.52 4.89 1.48
CA ALA A 84 18.58 5.28 2.40
C ALA A 84 18.91 4.16 3.40
N ASP A 85 17.89 3.45 3.89
CA ASP A 85 18.05 2.29 4.76
C ASP A 85 18.75 1.14 4.03
N GLU A 86 18.35 0.83 2.80
CA GLU A 86 19.01 -0.19 1.97
C GLU A 86 20.50 0.13 1.75
N ALA A 87 20.81 1.39 1.42
CA ALA A 87 22.20 1.84 1.26
C ALA A 87 23.01 1.71 2.56
N LEU A 88 22.39 1.95 3.72
CA LEU A 88 23.03 1.74 5.02
C LEU A 88 23.34 0.25 5.25
N TYR A 89 22.38 -0.64 4.99
CA TYR A 89 22.59 -2.09 5.14
C TYR A 89 23.66 -2.61 4.19
N GLU A 90 23.68 -2.16 2.94
CA GLU A 90 24.72 -2.54 1.97
C GLU A 90 26.11 -2.08 2.43
N ARG A 91 26.21 -0.88 3.00
CA ARG A 91 27.47 -0.38 3.58
C ARG A 91 27.92 -1.26 4.75
N LEU A 92 27.02 -1.58 5.68
CA LEU A 92 27.33 -2.42 6.83
C LEU A 92 27.77 -3.83 6.42
N ALA A 93 27.09 -4.44 5.44
CA ALA A 93 27.48 -5.74 4.90
C ALA A 93 28.88 -5.74 4.29
N ARG A 94 29.30 -4.61 3.69
CA ARG A 94 30.67 -4.43 3.16
C ARG A 94 31.71 -4.22 4.26
N GLU A 95 31.34 -3.56 5.35
CA GLU A 95 32.23 -3.30 6.50
C GLU A 95 32.42 -4.52 7.40
N TYR A 96 31.45 -5.44 7.42
CA TYR A 96 31.48 -6.68 8.21
C TYR A 96 31.20 -7.90 7.31
N PRO A 97 32.14 -8.28 6.43
CA PRO A 97 32.04 -9.54 5.68
C PRO A 97 32.28 -10.73 6.62
N ASP A 98 31.53 -11.82 6.41
CA ASP A 98 31.66 -13.08 7.17
C ASP A 98 33.09 -13.65 7.22
#